data_AF-A0A4Q9KYE8-F1
#
_entry.id   AF-A0A4Q9KYE8-F1
#
_cell.length_a   1.000
_cell.length_b   1.000
_cell.length_c   1.000
_cell.angle_alpha   90.00
_cell.angle_beta   90.00
_cell.angle_gamma   90.00
#
_symmetry.space_group_name_H-M   'P 1'
#
loop_
_entity.id
_entity.type
_entity.pdbx_description
1 polymer ?
#
loop_
_entity_poly.entity_id
_entity_poly.type
_entity_poly.pdbx_seq_one_letter_code
_entity_poly.pdbx_strand_id
1 'polypeptide(L)'
;KIFKSYENILKILNKISENINLKLEIFSIESYCMELVKEVPIFENGNLNNEALLIGASIKLICNFMDWDWTYNQFIVEFLYPKFIKTNSPSIMYYICLITFNSYKDFGNHKSIKSIFDKIQEYISNENIELSLVAYLFIRQTDSNICKDWIETNQERLKKHISVDIDFINKTIVF
;
A
#
# COMPACT_ATOMS: atom_id res chain seq x y z
N LYS A 1 -12.09 -20.93 -20.32
CA LYS A 1 -11.12 -20.89 -21.46
C LYS A 1 -9.76 -20.31 -21.06
N ILE A 2 -9.69 -19.33 -20.16
CA ILE A 2 -8.44 -18.69 -19.70
C ILE A 2 -7.51 -19.67 -18.94
N PHE A 3 -8.04 -20.47 -18.02
CA PHE A 3 -7.27 -21.49 -17.27
C PHE A 3 -6.54 -22.52 -18.15
N LYS A 4 -7.14 -22.96 -19.26
CA LYS A 4 -6.53 -23.89 -20.22
C LYS A 4 -5.35 -23.27 -20.98
N SER A 5 -5.33 -21.94 -21.10
CA SER A 5 -4.22 -21.20 -21.71
C SER A 5 -3.05 -21.06 -20.74
N TYR A 6 -3.32 -20.87 -19.45
CA TYR A 6 -2.30 -20.73 -18.41
C TYR A 6 -1.48 -22.01 -18.22
N GLU A 7 -2.13 -23.19 -18.14
CA GLU A 7 -1.43 -24.48 -18.03
C GLU A 7 -0.51 -24.77 -19.22
N ASN A 8 -0.95 -24.38 -20.42
CA ASN A 8 -0.16 -24.55 -21.64
C ASN A 8 1.04 -23.59 -21.68
N ILE A 9 0.86 -22.35 -21.21
CA ILE A 9 1.94 -21.35 -21.10
C ILE A 9 2.98 -21.83 -20.07
N LEU A 10 2.55 -22.31 -18.89
CA LEU A 10 3.44 -22.86 -17.87
C LEU A 10 4.23 -24.07 -18.37
N LYS A 11 3.58 -24.99 -19.10
CA LYS A 11 4.28 -26.14 -19.70
C LYS A 11 5.36 -25.73 -20.70
N ILE A 12 5.11 -24.70 -21.49
CA ILE A 12 6.08 -24.18 -22.46
C ILE A 12 7.24 -23.49 -21.73
N LEU A 13 6.95 -22.66 -20.73
CA LEU A 13 7.96 -21.97 -19.94
C LEU A 13 8.88 -22.95 -19.17
N ASN A 14 8.31 -24.00 -18.57
CA ASN A 14 9.09 -25.04 -17.89
C ASN A 14 10.02 -25.78 -18.85
N LYS A 15 9.54 -26.13 -20.06
CA LYS A 15 10.38 -26.73 -21.09
C LYS A 15 11.51 -25.82 -21.54
N ILE A 16 11.28 -24.50 -21.63
CA ILE A 16 12.31 -23.53 -21.99
C ILE A 16 13.33 -23.42 -20.86
N SER A 17 12.88 -23.37 -19.60
CA SER A 17 13.72 -23.33 -18.40
C SER A 17 14.64 -24.55 -18.30
N GLU A 18 14.11 -25.76 -18.52
CA GLU A 18 14.83 -27.02 -18.48
C GLU A 18 15.93 -27.12 -19.56
N ASN A 19 15.69 -26.57 -20.76
CA ASN A 19 16.62 -26.68 -21.88
C ASN A 19 17.76 -25.65 -21.87
N ILE A 20 17.61 -24.54 -21.15
CA ILE A 20 18.59 -23.43 -21.17
C ILE A 20 19.48 -23.44 -19.92
N ASN A 21 19.27 -24.38 -18.98
CA ASN A 21 19.86 -24.33 -17.64
C ASN A 21 19.61 -22.96 -16.95
N LEU A 22 18.55 -22.28 -17.39
CA LEU A 22 17.96 -21.15 -16.71
C LEU A 22 17.32 -21.76 -15.48
N LYS A 23 17.95 -21.61 -14.32
CA LYS A 23 17.21 -21.56 -13.06
C LYS A 23 16.33 -20.31 -13.13
N LEU A 24 15.25 -20.35 -13.91
CA LEU A 24 14.12 -19.47 -13.66
C LEU A 24 13.61 -19.96 -12.31
N GLU A 25 14.06 -19.30 -11.24
CA GLU A 25 13.24 -19.28 -10.03
C GLU A 25 11.88 -18.79 -10.52
N ILE A 26 10.91 -19.71 -10.59
CA ILE A 26 9.54 -19.34 -10.93
C ILE A 26 9.07 -18.53 -9.74
N PHE A 27 9.35 -17.23 -9.79
CA PHE A 27 8.78 -16.26 -8.88
C PHE A 27 7.30 -16.17 -9.25
N SER A 28 6.46 -16.74 -8.39
CA SER A 28 5.04 -16.49 -8.50
C SER A 28 4.82 -14.97 -8.33
N ILE A 29 3.79 -14.44 -9.00
CA ILE A 29 3.47 -13.01 -8.91
C ILE A 29 3.18 -12.64 -7.44
N GLU A 30 2.62 -13.58 -6.69
CA GLU A 30 2.41 -13.52 -5.26
C GLU A 30 3.72 -13.32 -4.49
N SER A 31 4.72 -14.19 -4.72
CA SER A 31 6.02 -14.08 -4.07
C SER A 31 6.73 -12.78 -4.43
N TYR A 32 6.66 -12.36 -5.69
CA TYR A 32 7.23 -11.09 -6.12
C TYR A 32 6.55 -9.89 -5.43
N CYS A 33 5.22 -9.93 -5.30
CA CYS A 33 4.46 -8.91 -4.57
C CYS A 33 4.90 -8.80 -3.10
N MET A 34 5.16 -9.94 -2.45
CA MET A 34 5.63 -9.97 -1.06
C MET A 34 7.06 -9.43 -0.93
N GLU A 35 7.95 -9.71 -1.89
CA GLU A 35 9.33 -9.20 -1.89
C GLU A 35 9.45 -7.70 -2.16
N LEU A 36 8.50 -7.13 -2.90
CA LEU A 36 8.44 -5.68 -3.11
C LEU A 36 8.25 -4.91 -1.79
N VAL A 37 7.68 -5.54 -0.76
CA VAL A 37 7.36 -4.88 0.52
C VAL A 37 8.61 -4.58 1.33
N LYS A 38 9.18 -3.40 1.06
CA LYS A 38 10.30 -2.81 1.78
C LYS A 38 9.86 -1.67 2.68
N GLU A 39 10.59 -1.54 3.78
CA GLU A 39 10.43 -0.42 4.70
C GLU A 39 11.37 0.70 4.29
N VAL A 40 10.77 1.75 3.73
CA VAL A 40 11.46 2.96 3.27
C VAL A 40 10.70 4.17 3.84
N PRO A 41 11.37 5.30 4.11
CA PRO A 41 10.67 6.52 4.49
C PRO A 41 9.61 6.88 3.43
N ILE A 42 8.41 7.28 3.87
CA ILE A 42 7.37 7.76 2.94
C ILE A 42 7.63 9.19 2.53
N PHE A 43 8.24 9.98 3.42
CA PHE A 43 8.61 11.35 3.13
C PHE A 43 10.12 11.55 3.23
N GLU A 44 10.65 12.28 2.26
CA GLU A 44 12.06 12.65 2.19
C GLU A 44 12.15 14.11 1.74
N ASN A 45 12.87 14.94 2.50
CA ASN A 45 13.05 16.37 2.22
C ASN A 45 11.71 17.09 1.96
N GLY A 46 10.70 16.79 2.79
CA GLY A 46 9.38 17.41 2.70
C GLY A 46 8.51 16.96 1.52
N ASN A 47 8.95 15.99 0.72
CA ASN A 47 8.22 15.44 -0.44
C ASN A 47 7.96 13.95 -0.25
N LEU A 48 7.09 13.37 -1.08
CA LEU A 48 6.96 11.91 -1.14
C LEU A 48 8.24 11.28 -1.68
N ASN A 49 8.74 10.26 -1.00
CA ASN A 49 9.92 9.54 -1.40
C ASN A 49 9.63 8.73 -2.68
N ASN A 50 10.50 8.89 -3.69
CA ASN A 50 10.32 8.25 -5.01
C ASN A 50 10.37 6.72 -4.95
N GLU A 51 11.19 6.15 -4.07
CA GLU A 51 11.26 4.69 -3.92
C GLU A 51 9.96 4.14 -3.33
N ALA A 52 9.42 4.80 -2.30
CA ALA A 52 8.11 4.46 -1.74
C ALA A 52 6.99 4.53 -2.79
N LEU A 53 7.00 5.56 -3.64
CA LEU A 53 6.06 5.71 -4.75
C LEU A 53 6.17 4.56 -5.75
N LEU A 54 7.39 4.21 -6.18
CA LEU A 54 7.62 3.13 -7.14
C LEU A 54 7.22 1.76 -6.60
N ILE A 55 7.54 1.48 -5.33
CA ILE A 55 7.14 0.24 -4.66
C ILE A 55 5.61 0.19 -4.56
N GLY A 56 4.99 1.26 -4.05
CA GLY A 56 3.53 1.33 -3.92
C GLY A 56 2.81 1.14 -5.25
N ALA A 57 3.28 1.82 -6.31
CA ALA A 57 2.72 1.68 -7.66
C ALA A 57 2.85 0.24 -8.19
N SER A 58 4.00 -0.41 -7.96
CA SER A 58 4.23 -1.80 -8.37
C SER A 58 3.30 -2.77 -7.65
N ILE A 59 3.17 -2.63 -6.33
CA ILE A 59 2.24 -3.43 -5.51
C ILE A 59 0.80 -3.21 -5.97
N LYS A 60 0.37 -1.96 -6.15
CA LYS A 60 -0.97 -1.60 -6.62
C LYS A 60 -1.30 -2.28 -7.96
N LEU A 61 -0.36 -2.27 -8.91
CA LEU A 61 -0.53 -2.93 -10.21
C LEU A 61 -0.73 -4.45 -10.08
N ILE A 62 0.06 -5.09 -9.20
CA ILE A 62 -0.04 -6.53 -8.96
C ILE A 62 -1.36 -6.87 -8.28
N CYS A 63 -1.77 -6.13 -7.24
CA CYS A 63 -3.05 -6.35 -6.57
C CYS A 63 -4.25 -6.19 -7.52
N ASN A 64 -4.18 -5.25 -8.46
CA ASN A 64 -5.20 -5.10 -9.50
C ASN A 64 -5.25 -6.28 -10.46
N PHE A 65 -4.12 -6.96 -10.67
CA PHE A 65 -4.05 -8.18 -11.46
C PHE A 65 -4.56 -9.41 -10.70
N MET A 66 -4.26 -9.51 -9.40
CA MET A 66 -4.50 -10.71 -8.58
C MET A 66 -5.93 -10.88 -8.05
N ASP A 67 -6.86 -9.97 -8.36
CA ASP A 67 -8.20 -9.87 -7.77
C ASP A 67 -8.24 -9.46 -6.28
N TRP A 68 -9.42 -9.00 -5.85
CA TRP A 68 -9.62 -8.47 -4.49
C TRP A 68 -9.67 -9.55 -3.43
N ASP A 69 -10.08 -10.78 -3.76
CA ASP A 69 -10.16 -11.86 -2.79
C ASP A 69 -8.76 -12.30 -2.35
N TRP A 70 -7.84 -12.47 -3.31
CA TRP A 70 -6.43 -12.69 -3.00
C TRP A 70 -5.81 -11.47 -2.29
N THR A 71 -6.02 -10.28 -2.84
CA THR A 71 -5.43 -9.05 -2.30
C THR A 71 -5.82 -8.82 -0.84
N TYR A 72 -7.10 -8.98 -0.52
CA TYR A 72 -7.59 -8.78 0.84
C TYR A 72 -7.13 -9.90 1.78
N ASN A 73 -7.42 -11.16 1.45
CA ASN A 73 -7.20 -12.26 2.39
C ASN A 73 -5.72 -12.60 2.52
N GLN A 74 -5.03 -12.81 1.40
CA GLN A 74 -3.65 -13.30 1.40
C GLN A 74 -2.65 -12.15 1.59
N PHE A 75 -2.82 -11.05 0.87
CA PHE A 75 -1.82 -9.99 0.90
C PHE A 75 -2.01 -9.00 2.05
N ILE A 76 -3.23 -8.50 2.29
CA ILE A 76 -3.48 -7.55 3.39
C ILE A 76 -3.56 -8.28 4.74
N VAL A 77 -4.50 -9.22 4.89
CA VAL A 77 -4.82 -9.83 6.19
C VAL A 77 -3.73 -10.79 6.67
N GLU A 78 -3.20 -11.65 5.80
CA GLU A 78 -2.21 -12.65 6.21
C GLU A 78 -0.76 -12.15 6.17
N PHE A 79 -0.44 -11.17 5.32
CA PHE A 79 0.94 -10.69 5.15
C PHE A 79 1.19 -9.25 5.65
N LEU A 80 0.58 -8.24 5.05
CA LEU A 80 0.89 -6.83 5.36
C LEU A 80 0.47 -6.42 6.78
N TYR A 81 -0.76 -6.72 7.19
CA TYR A 81 -1.29 -6.27 8.48
C TYR A 81 -0.53 -6.88 9.67
N PRO A 82 -0.21 -8.18 9.70
CA PRO A 82 0.63 -8.75 10.77
C PRO A 82 2.04 -8.12 10.79
N LYS A 83 2.63 -7.83 9.62
CA LYS A 83 3.91 -7.13 9.54
C LYS A 83 3.80 -5.71 10.08
N PHE A 84 2.73 -4.99 9.75
CA PHE A 84 2.44 -3.65 10.26
C PHE A 84 2.28 -3.65 11.78
N ILE A 85 1.50 -4.56 12.36
CA ILE A 85 1.32 -4.64 13.83
C ILE A 85 2.64 -4.87 14.56
N LYS A 86 3.57 -5.63 13.97
CA LYS A 86 4.90 -5.88 14.56
C LYS A 86 5.85 -4.68 14.47
N THR A 87 5.73 -3.86 13.42
CA THR A 87 6.73 -2.84 13.07
C THR A 87 6.25 -1.41 13.31
N ASN A 88 4.93 -1.19 13.35
CA ASN A 88 4.29 0.12 13.32
C ASN A 88 4.81 1.00 12.16
N SER A 89 5.10 0.37 11.02
CA SER A 89 5.82 0.97 9.90
C SER A 89 4.92 1.89 9.04
N PRO A 90 5.28 3.18 8.85
CA PRO A 90 4.54 4.09 7.98
C PRO A 90 4.43 3.60 6.53
N SER A 91 5.46 2.92 6.01
CA SER A 91 5.44 2.45 4.63
C SER A 91 4.48 1.30 4.40
N ILE A 92 4.38 0.39 5.37
CA ILE A 92 3.42 -0.72 5.30
C ILE A 92 1.99 -0.17 5.37
N MET A 93 1.73 0.79 6.25
CA MET A 93 0.45 1.50 6.30
C MET A 93 0.14 2.19 4.96
N TYR A 94 1.13 2.86 4.36
CA TYR A 94 0.99 3.50 3.06
C TYR A 94 0.59 2.50 1.97
N TYR A 95 1.21 1.32 1.91
CA TYR A 95 0.83 0.28 0.94
C TYR A 95 -0.59 -0.24 1.18
N ILE A 96 -0.98 -0.53 2.43
CA ILE A 96 -2.35 -0.94 2.79
C ILE A 96 -3.36 0.12 2.33
N CYS A 97 -3.08 1.38 2.63
CA CYS A 97 -3.95 2.50 2.25
C CYS A 97 -4.09 2.61 0.73
N LEU A 98 -2.98 2.56 -0.02
CA LEU A 98 -2.98 2.69 -1.48
C LEU A 98 -3.82 1.60 -2.15
N ILE A 99 -3.67 0.35 -1.74
CA ILE A 99 -4.40 -0.80 -2.28
C ILE A 99 -5.89 -0.70 -1.94
N THR A 100 -6.19 -0.32 -0.70
CA THR A 100 -7.57 -0.17 -0.21
C THR A 100 -8.30 0.95 -0.94
N PHE A 101 -7.64 2.09 -1.13
CA PHE A 101 -8.20 3.21 -1.91
C PHE A 101 -8.42 2.86 -3.37
N ASN A 102 -7.50 2.09 -3.97
CA ASN A 102 -7.70 1.66 -5.35
C ASN A 102 -8.95 0.76 -5.44
N SER A 103 -9.06 -0.21 -4.53
CA SER A 103 -10.17 -1.16 -4.50
C SER A 103 -11.51 -0.49 -4.13
N TYR A 104 -11.47 0.58 -3.33
CA TYR A 104 -12.64 1.41 -3.03
C TYR A 104 -13.27 2.01 -4.29
N LYS A 105 -12.47 2.36 -5.31
CA LYS A 105 -12.99 2.89 -6.58
C LYS A 105 -13.79 1.85 -7.36
N ASP A 106 -13.41 0.57 -7.23
CA ASP A 106 -14.02 -0.53 -7.98
C ASP A 106 -15.19 -1.17 -7.22
N PHE A 107 -15.08 -1.31 -5.90
CA PHE A 107 -16.04 -2.05 -5.06
C PHE A 107 -16.81 -1.19 -4.05
N GLY A 108 -16.49 0.10 -3.94
CA GLY A 108 -17.13 1.03 -3.01
C GLY A 108 -17.01 0.60 -1.54
N ASN A 109 -18.10 0.76 -0.79
CA ASN A 109 -18.18 0.46 0.65
C ASN A 109 -18.33 -1.05 0.97
N HIS A 110 -17.64 -1.91 0.22
CA HIS A 110 -17.60 -3.34 0.55
C HIS A 110 -17.11 -3.55 2.00
N LYS A 111 -17.66 -4.54 2.71
CA LYS A 111 -17.40 -4.74 4.15
C LYS A 111 -15.90 -4.83 4.48
N SER A 112 -15.13 -5.51 3.65
CA SER A 112 -13.68 -5.66 3.82
C SER A 112 -12.93 -4.32 3.67
N ILE A 113 -13.33 -3.49 2.71
CA ILE A 113 -12.75 -2.16 2.47
C ILE A 113 -13.09 -1.24 3.64
N LYS A 114 -14.36 -1.22 4.06
CA LYS A 114 -14.80 -0.43 5.21
C LYS A 114 -14.03 -0.81 6.49
N SER A 115 -13.84 -2.11 6.74
CA SER A 115 -13.07 -2.57 7.89
C SER A 115 -11.63 -2.06 7.89
N ILE A 116 -11.00 -1.93 6.72
CA ILE A 116 -9.65 -1.37 6.63
C ILE A 116 -9.68 0.14 6.86
N PHE A 117 -10.66 0.86 6.32
CA PHE A 117 -10.83 2.29 6.57
C PHE A 117 -11.02 2.61 8.06
N ASP A 118 -11.92 1.90 8.73
CA ASP A 118 -12.17 2.05 10.17
C ASP A 118 -10.85 1.83 10.95
N LYS A 119 -10.03 0.87 10.52
CA LYS A 119 -8.70 0.64 11.10
C LYS A 119 -7.71 1.76 10.82
N ILE A 120 -7.62 2.28 9.59
CA ILE A 120 -6.73 3.40 9.25
C ILE A 120 -7.07 4.64 10.08
N GLN A 121 -8.35 4.90 10.33
CA GLN A 121 -8.81 6.04 11.14
C GLN A 121 -8.23 6.03 12.56
N GLU A 122 -8.08 4.85 13.18
CA GLU A 122 -7.47 4.71 14.52
C GLU A 122 -6.03 5.25 14.57
N TYR A 123 -5.33 5.30 13.43
CA TYR A 123 -3.94 5.75 13.35
C TYR A 123 -3.77 7.25 13.07
N ILE A 124 -4.84 7.99 12.82
CA ILE A 124 -4.77 9.45 12.65
C ILE A 124 -4.17 10.12 13.88
N SER A 125 -4.43 9.60 15.08
CA SER A 125 -3.91 10.18 16.33
C SER A 125 -2.62 9.52 16.82
N ASN A 126 -1.88 8.80 15.96
CA ASN A 126 -0.70 8.05 16.38
C ASN A 126 0.48 8.95 16.82
N GLU A 127 1.28 8.46 17.77
CA GLU A 127 2.49 9.13 18.25
C GLU A 127 3.60 9.18 17.18
N ASN A 128 3.65 8.19 16.30
CA ASN A 128 4.48 8.26 15.10
C ASN A 128 3.83 9.24 14.11
N ILE A 129 4.42 10.43 13.99
CA ILE A 129 3.88 11.53 13.16
C ILE A 129 3.85 11.17 11.67
N GLU A 130 4.79 10.37 11.17
CA GLU A 130 4.80 9.96 9.78
C GLU A 130 3.65 8.99 9.48
N LEU A 131 3.44 8.00 10.36
CA LEU A 131 2.30 7.09 10.27
C LEU A 131 0.97 7.84 10.35
N SER A 132 0.88 8.75 11.32
CA SER A 132 -0.28 9.62 11.54
C SER A 132 -0.57 10.50 10.32
N LEU A 133 0.47 11.06 9.68
CA LEU A 133 0.35 11.81 8.43
C LEU A 133 -0.13 10.92 7.27
N VAL A 134 0.40 9.70 7.13
CA VAL A 134 -0.06 8.74 6.11
C VAL A 134 -1.56 8.49 6.31
N ALA A 135 -1.99 8.10 7.50
CA ALA A 135 -3.40 7.84 7.80
C ALA A 135 -4.28 9.08 7.51
N TYR A 136 -3.84 10.26 7.94
CA TYR A 136 -4.51 11.54 7.67
C TYR A 136 -4.68 11.81 6.16
N LEU A 137 -3.61 11.68 5.37
CA LEU A 137 -3.62 11.97 3.92
C LEU A 137 -4.61 11.10 3.17
N PHE A 138 -4.83 9.88 3.65
CA PHE A 138 -5.78 8.94 3.10
C PHE A 138 -7.20 9.23 3.60
N ILE A 139 -7.46 9.24 4.91
CA ILE A 139 -8.84 9.40 5.43
C ILE A 139 -9.49 10.71 5.01
N ARG A 140 -8.74 11.82 4.93
CA ARG A 140 -9.32 13.11 4.53
C ARG A 140 -9.94 13.09 3.12
N GLN A 141 -9.54 12.15 2.27
CA GLN A 141 -10.07 11.98 0.91
C GLN A 141 -11.45 11.30 0.92
N THR A 142 -11.78 10.57 1.98
CA THR A 142 -13.07 9.87 2.15
C THR A 142 -13.98 10.54 3.17
N ASP A 143 -13.41 11.11 4.23
CA ASP A 143 -14.14 11.80 5.29
C ASP A 143 -13.29 12.95 5.86
N SER A 144 -13.55 14.15 5.36
CA SER A 144 -12.84 15.37 5.80
C SER A 144 -13.17 15.77 7.24
N ASN A 145 -14.31 15.34 7.79
CA ASN A 145 -14.73 15.75 9.13
C ASN A 145 -13.89 15.08 10.22
N ILE A 146 -13.50 13.82 10.00
CA ILE A 146 -12.62 13.07 10.92
C ILE A 146 -11.24 13.72 10.99
N CYS A 147 -10.78 14.27 9.87
CA CYS A 147 -9.47 14.90 9.74
C CYS A 147 -9.47 16.40 10.07
N LYS A 148 -10.59 16.91 10.60
CA LYS A 148 -10.72 18.31 10.97
C LYS A 148 -9.68 18.67 12.05
N ASP A 149 -9.07 19.85 11.92
CA ASP A 149 -8.09 20.42 12.86
C ASP A 149 -6.79 19.61 13.03
N TRP A 150 -6.60 18.49 12.32
CA TRP A 150 -5.43 17.63 12.48
C TRP A 150 -4.12 18.33 12.09
N ILE A 151 -4.13 19.09 10.98
CA ILE A 151 -2.95 19.86 10.53
C ILE A 151 -2.57 20.89 11.58
N GLU A 152 -3.54 21.67 12.08
CA GLU A 152 -3.31 22.71 13.09
C GLU A 152 -2.71 22.11 14.37
N THR A 153 -3.23 20.96 14.79
CA THR A 153 -2.74 20.22 15.96
C THR A 153 -1.32 19.68 15.79
N ASN A 154 -0.91 19.33 14.57
CA ASN A 154 0.33 18.61 14.30
C ASN A 154 1.39 19.42 13.54
N GLN A 155 1.13 20.67 13.19
CA GLN A 155 2.00 21.52 12.38
C GLN A 155 3.45 21.57 12.89
N GLU A 156 3.65 21.71 14.20
CA GLU A 156 4.99 21.77 14.79
C GLU A 156 5.71 20.42 14.76
N ARG A 157 4.97 19.30 14.93
CA ARG A 157 5.54 17.95 14.79
C ARG A 157 5.95 17.70 13.34
N LEU A 158 5.15 18.13 12.37
CA LEU A 158 5.42 17.99 10.93
C LEU A 158 6.68 18.74 10.52
N LYS A 159 6.80 20.01 10.90
CA LYS A 159 8.00 20.82 10.63
C LYS A 159 9.26 20.20 11.23
N LYS A 160 9.18 19.72 12.48
CA LYS A 160 10.33 19.18 13.20
C LYS A 160 10.82 17.84 12.67
N HIS A 161 9.90 16.95 12.28
CA HIS A 161 10.23 15.55 12.02
C HIS A 161 10.23 15.16 10.54
N ILE A 162 9.43 15.83 9.71
CA ILE A 162 9.24 15.46 8.31
C ILE A 162 9.64 16.60 7.36
N SER A 163 9.71 17.84 7.86
CA SER A 163 10.03 19.04 7.07
C SER A 163 9.11 19.25 5.86
N VAL A 164 7.87 18.76 5.94
CA VAL A 164 6.87 18.87 4.86
C VAL A 164 6.16 20.22 4.95
N ASP A 165 5.98 20.85 3.80
CA ASP A 165 5.17 22.06 3.67
C ASP A 165 3.67 21.72 3.82
N ILE A 166 2.94 22.51 4.61
CA ILE A 166 1.50 22.35 4.79
C ILE A 166 0.75 22.57 3.48
N ASP A 167 1.25 23.46 2.61
CA ASP A 167 0.66 23.68 1.29
C ASP A 167 0.80 22.45 0.40
N PHE A 168 1.92 21.73 0.52
CA PHE A 168 2.08 20.43 -0.11
C PHE A 168 1.06 19.44 0.46
N ILE A 169 0.98 19.28 1.78
CA ILE A 169 0.01 18.39 2.42
C ILE A 169 -1.40 18.69 1.94
N ASN A 170 -1.85 19.95 1.93
CA ASN A 170 -3.19 20.33 1.51
C ASN A 170 -3.49 19.99 0.04
N LYS A 171 -2.49 20.06 -0.84
CA LYS A 171 -2.64 19.77 -2.28
C LYS A 171 -2.39 18.32 -2.66
N THR A 172 -1.71 17.55 -1.81
CA THR A 172 -1.30 16.17 -2.14
C THR A 172 -2.49 15.23 -2.20
N ILE A 173 -2.86 14.83 -3.41
CA ILE A 173 -3.78 13.72 -3.59
C ILE A 173 -2.95 12.46 -3.79
N VAL A 174 -3.10 11.50 -2.88
CA VAL A 174 -2.32 10.25 -2.91
C VAL A 174 -2.98 9.30 -3.92
N PHE A 175 -2.55 9.35 -5.19
CA PHE A 175 -3.06 8.49 -6.27
C PHE A 175 -1.97 7.76 -7.07
#